data_AF-A0A7R9P8M0-F1
#
_entry.id   AF-A0A7R9P8M0-F1
#
_cell.length_a   1.000
_cell.length_b   1.000
_cell.length_c   1.000
_cell.angle_alpha   90.00
_cell.angle_beta   90.00
_cell.angle_gamma   90.00
#
_symmetry.space_group_name_H-M   'P 1'
#
loop_
_entity.id
_entity.type
_entity.pdbx_description
1 polymer ?
#
loop_
_entity_poly.entity_id
_entity_poly.type
_entity_poly.pdbx_seq_one_letter_code
_entity_poly.pdbx_strand_id
1 'polypeptide(L)'
;MAITVYLGKRDFVDHITHVDPIDGVVLIEPDYVKDRRVFGHVLAAFRYGREDLDVLGLTFRKDLYLAAEQIFPQDVITSKRPLTRLQERLIKKLGPYAYPFYFELPPHCPASVTLQPAPGDTGKPCGVDYELKAFVGESQDDKPHKRNSVRLAIRKIMYAPSKQGEQPSVEVSKEFMMSPNKLHLEASLDKELYHHGENIAVNVHIANNSNRTCDSLQTYACSRLPSINVQLLKQRASKL
;
A
#
# COMPACT_ATOMS: atom_id res chain seq x y z
N MET A 1 -24.77 9.11 16.44
CA MET A 1 -23.91 8.83 15.26
C MET A 1 -23.75 7.32 15.29
N ALA A 2 -24.37 6.59 14.36
CA ALA A 2 -24.78 5.20 14.57
C ALA A 2 -23.68 4.23 15.02
N ILE A 3 -22.46 4.40 14.51
CA ILE A 3 -21.28 3.60 14.82
C ILE A 3 -20.05 4.50 14.85
N THR A 4 -19.08 4.19 15.69
CA THR A 4 -17.79 4.88 15.77
C THR A 4 -16.66 3.86 15.74
N VAL A 5 -15.65 4.07 14.91
CA VAL A 5 -14.52 3.13 14.73
C VAL A 5 -13.26 3.70 15.36
N TYR A 6 -12.58 2.90 16.17
CA TYR A 6 -11.30 3.22 16.80
C TYR A 6 -10.21 2.30 16.26
N LEU A 7 -9.14 2.90 15.74
CA LEU A 7 -7.91 2.23 15.30
C LEU A 7 -6.71 2.78 16.08
N GLY A 8 -5.74 1.92 16.39
CA GLY A 8 -4.50 2.35 17.03
C GLY A 8 -3.52 3.04 16.10
N LYS A 9 -3.50 2.63 14.83
CA LYS A 9 -2.61 3.14 13.78
C LYS A 9 -3.30 3.13 12.44
N ARG A 10 -2.77 3.90 11.48
CA ARG A 10 -3.22 3.93 10.09
C ARG A 10 -2.24 3.27 9.12
N ASP A 11 -1.02 3.01 9.57
CA ASP A 11 0.04 2.41 8.78
C ASP A 11 0.32 1.01 9.33
N PHE A 12 0.20 0.01 8.46
CA PHE A 12 0.40 -1.40 8.77
C PHE A 12 1.61 -1.89 7.99
N VAL A 13 2.62 -2.38 8.72
CA VAL A 13 3.90 -2.76 8.14
C VAL A 13 3.82 -4.19 7.61
N ASP A 14 4.30 -4.40 6.39
CA ASP A 14 4.51 -5.70 5.78
C ASP A 14 5.97 -6.14 5.98
N HIS A 15 6.17 -7.20 6.76
CA HIS A 15 7.47 -7.77 7.08
C HIS A 15 7.90 -8.89 6.11
N ILE A 16 7.29 -8.98 4.92
CA ILE A 16 7.47 -10.03 3.88
C ILE A 16 6.88 -11.38 4.29
N THR A 17 7.10 -11.78 5.54
CA THR A 17 6.58 -13.03 6.13
C THR A 17 5.14 -12.89 6.61
N HIS A 18 4.81 -11.74 7.18
CA HIS A 18 3.51 -11.40 7.73
C HIS A 18 3.28 -9.90 7.66
N VAL A 19 2.02 -9.50 7.70
CA VAL A 19 1.61 -8.10 7.76
C VAL A 19 1.07 -7.82 9.16
N ASP A 20 1.42 -6.66 9.71
CA ASP A 20 0.82 -6.18 10.95
C ASP A 20 -0.72 -6.24 10.84
N PRO A 21 -1.41 -6.91 11.78
CA PRO A 21 -2.85 -7.02 11.70
C PRO A 21 -3.54 -5.67 11.93
N ILE A 22 -4.71 -5.51 11.34
CA ILE A 22 -5.59 -4.36 11.54
C ILE A 22 -6.51 -4.68 12.71
N ASP A 23 -6.13 -4.22 13.90
CA ASP A 23 -6.90 -4.37 15.12
C ASP A 23 -7.57 -3.05 15.54
N GLY A 24 -8.81 -3.16 16.02
CA GLY A 24 -9.57 -2.01 16.48
C GLY A 24 -10.83 -2.39 17.22
N VAL A 25 -11.62 -1.36 17.55
CA VAL A 25 -12.89 -1.50 18.26
C VAL A 25 -13.95 -0.63 17.58
N VAL A 26 -15.16 -1.17 17.42
CA VAL A 26 -16.33 -0.41 16.99
C VAL A 26 -17.23 -0.17 18.19
N LEU A 27 -17.50 1.10 18.49
CA LEU A 27 -18.52 1.50 19.43
C LEU A 27 -19.86 1.58 18.71
N ILE A 28 -20.86 0.87 19.24
CA ILE A 28 -22.18 0.74 18.63
C ILE A 28 -23.22 1.44 19.51
N GLU A 29 -24.12 2.20 18.88
CA GLU A 29 -25.28 2.79 19.55
C GLU A 29 -26.45 1.79 19.52
N PRO A 30 -26.83 1.14 20.65
CA PRO A 30 -27.78 0.03 20.67
C PRO A 30 -29.18 0.42 20.16
N ASP A 31 -29.63 1.64 20.48
CA ASP A 31 -30.94 2.16 20.05
C ASP A 31 -31.06 2.30 18.53
N TYR A 32 -29.93 2.46 17.84
CA TYR A 32 -29.87 2.61 16.40
C TYR A 32 -29.81 1.27 15.68
N VAL A 33 -28.99 0.33 16.18
CA VAL A 33 -28.73 -0.93 15.48
C VAL A 33 -29.89 -1.91 15.59
N LYS A 34 -30.60 -1.98 16.73
CA LYS A 34 -31.76 -2.88 16.93
C LYS A 34 -31.46 -4.30 16.40
N ASP A 35 -32.20 -4.76 15.40
CA ASP A 35 -32.08 -6.10 14.79
C ASP A 35 -31.06 -6.17 13.62
N ARG A 36 -30.37 -5.07 13.32
CA ARG A 36 -29.40 -4.97 12.23
C ARG A 36 -28.03 -5.44 12.67
N ARG A 37 -27.15 -5.67 11.71
CA ARG A 37 -25.79 -6.17 11.93
C ARG A 37 -24.78 -5.09 11.59
N VAL A 38 -23.60 -5.17 12.19
CA VAL A 38 -22.47 -4.31 11.88
C VAL A 38 -21.37 -5.14 11.24
N PHE A 39 -20.96 -4.73 10.05
CA PHE A 39 -19.91 -5.38 9.27
C PHE A 39 -18.70 -4.47 9.14
N GLY A 40 -17.51 -5.07 9.12
CA GLY A 40 -16.24 -4.43 8.82
C GLY A 40 -15.66 -4.99 7.54
N HIS A 41 -15.27 -4.12 6.62
CA HIS A 41 -14.64 -4.48 5.36
C HIS A 41 -13.26 -3.83 5.26
N VAL A 42 -12.26 -4.60 4.83
CA VAL A 42 -10.97 -4.07 4.40
C VAL A 42 -10.86 -4.28 2.90
N LEU A 43 -10.82 -3.18 2.16
CA LEU A 43 -10.74 -3.18 0.70
C LEU A 43 -9.40 -2.63 0.25
N ALA A 44 -8.69 -3.37 -0.59
CA ALA A 44 -7.61 -2.85 -1.41
C ALA A 44 -8.12 -2.64 -2.83
N ALA A 45 -7.97 -1.43 -3.37
CA ALA A 45 -8.41 -1.12 -4.73
C ALA A 45 -7.33 -0.37 -5.50
N PHE A 46 -7.10 -0.81 -6.74
CA PHE A 46 -6.34 -0.04 -7.73
C PHE A 46 -7.27 0.96 -8.40
N ARG A 47 -6.85 2.22 -8.46
CA ARG A 47 -7.57 3.31 -9.13
C ARG A 47 -6.67 3.97 -10.16
N TYR A 48 -7.23 4.19 -11.34
CA TYR A 48 -6.61 4.88 -12.46
C TYR A 48 -7.67 5.73 -13.17
N GLY A 49 -7.28 6.91 -13.63
CA GLY A 49 -8.13 7.78 -14.46
C GLY A 49 -8.50 9.11 -13.81
N ARG A 50 -8.89 10.05 -14.67
CA ARG A 50 -9.27 11.44 -14.32
C ARG A 50 -10.78 11.51 -14.11
N GLU A 51 -11.25 12.13 -13.02
CA GLU A 51 -12.69 12.29 -12.78
C GLU A 51 -13.34 13.32 -13.73
N ASP A 52 -12.56 14.18 -14.37
CA ASP A 52 -13.06 15.35 -15.13
C ASP A 52 -13.34 15.10 -16.63
N LEU A 53 -13.19 13.87 -17.13
CA LEU A 53 -13.37 13.54 -18.57
C LEU A 53 -14.67 12.75 -18.81
N ASP A 54 -15.81 13.37 -18.52
CA ASP A 54 -17.16 12.77 -18.71
C ASP A 54 -17.60 12.57 -20.17
N VAL A 55 -16.68 12.61 -21.15
CA VAL A 55 -17.03 12.32 -22.56
C VAL A 55 -16.22 11.17 -23.16
N LEU A 56 -14.98 10.89 -22.68
CA LEU A 56 -14.16 9.74 -23.13
C LEU A 56 -13.15 9.24 -22.06
N GLY A 57 -13.35 9.58 -20.78
CA GLY A 57 -12.41 9.27 -19.68
C GLY A 57 -12.58 7.86 -19.12
N LEU A 58 -11.57 7.01 -19.29
CA LEU A 58 -11.53 5.67 -18.70
C LEU A 58 -11.18 5.76 -17.20
N THR A 59 -12.16 6.01 -16.35
CA THR A 59 -11.99 5.74 -14.91
C THR A 59 -11.97 4.23 -14.70
N PHE A 60 -10.81 3.70 -14.35
CA PHE A 60 -10.62 2.29 -14.06
C PHE A 60 -10.44 2.10 -12.56
N ARG A 61 -11.30 1.28 -11.98
CA ARG A 61 -11.16 0.81 -10.61
C ARG A 61 -11.23 -0.70 -10.61
N LYS A 62 -10.22 -1.33 -10.02
CA LYS A 62 -10.20 -2.76 -9.78
C LYS A 62 -9.99 -3.03 -8.30
N ASP A 63 -10.94 -3.73 -7.70
CA ASP A 63 -10.80 -4.24 -6.35
C ASP A 63 -9.81 -5.42 -6.40
N LEU A 64 -8.72 -5.30 -5.65
CA LEU A 64 -7.61 -6.27 -5.63
C LEU A 64 -7.76 -7.26 -4.48
N TYR A 65 -8.36 -6.82 -3.38
CA TYR A 65 -8.60 -7.62 -2.18
C TYR A 65 -9.80 -7.07 -1.42
N LEU A 66 -10.64 -7.96 -0.89
CA LEU A 66 -11.75 -7.64 -0.01
C LEU A 66 -11.79 -8.67 1.12
N ALA A 67 -11.61 -8.21 2.35
CA ALA A 67 -11.99 -8.95 3.54
C ALA A 67 -13.29 -8.38 4.08
N ALA A 68 -14.21 -9.25 4.48
CA ALA A 68 -15.46 -8.88 5.14
C ALA A 68 -15.63 -9.73 6.39
N GLU A 69 -15.96 -9.09 7.51
CA GLU A 69 -16.24 -9.76 8.78
C GLU A 69 -17.45 -9.10 9.47
N GLN A 70 -18.28 -9.92 10.13
CA GLN A 70 -19.35 -9.46 11.01
C GLN A 70 -18.77 -9.11 12.39
N ILE A 71 -18.86 -7.83 12.77
CA ILE A 71 -18.37 -7.31 14.05
C ILE A 71 -19.44 -7.43 15.13
N PHE A 72 -20.69 -7.18 14.76
CA PHE A 72 -21.84 -7.32 15.64
C PHE A 72 -23.05 -7.91 14.91
N PRO A 73 -23.78 -8.88 15.51
CA PRO A 73 -23.44 -9.57 16.76
C PRO A 73 -22.14 -10.38 16.61
N GLN A 74 -21.39 -10.56 17.70
CA GLN A 74 -20.13 -11.32 17.66
C GLN A 74 -20.41 -12.82 17.47
N ASP A 75 -19.81 -13.40 16.45
CA ASP A 75 -19.87 -14.83 16.22
C ASP A 75 -18.98 -15.59 17.23
N VAL A 76 -19.30 -16.88 17.46
CA VAL A 76 -18.62 -17.75 18.43
C VAL A 76 -17.12 -17.93 18.13
N ILE A 77 -16.71 -17.72 16.88
CA ILE A 77 -15.31 -17.82 16.44
C ILE A 77 -14.55 -16.54 16.80
N THR A 78 -15.13 -15.38 16.47
CA THR A 78 -14.52 -14.07 16.76
C THR A 78 -14.44 -13.82 18.27
N SER A 79 -15.39 -14.32 19.07
CA SER A 79 -15.34 -14.21 20.53
C SER A 79 -14.26 -15.07 21.21
N LYS A 80 -13.75 -16.11 20.53
CA LYS A 80 -12.67 -16.97 21.06
C LYS A 80 -11.27 -16.41 20.83
N ARG A 81 -11.11 -15.39 19.99
CA ARG A 81 -9.80 -14.81 19.70
C ARG A 81 -9.31 -14.01 20.91
N PRO A 82 -8.04 -14.17 21.34
CA PRO A 82 -7.49 -13.33 22.40
C PRO A 82 -7.46 -11.87 21.95
N LEU A 83 -7.89 -10.97 22.84
CA LEU A 83 -7.92 -9.54 22.57
C LEU A 83 -6.51 -8.96 22.59
N THR A 84 -6.28 -7.94 21.76
CA THR A 84 -5.03 -7.18 21.81
C THR A 84 -5.03 -6.24 23.02
N ARG A 85 -3.83 -5.86 23.49
CA ARG A 85 -3.69 -4.88 24.60
C ARG A 85 -4.42 -3.56 24.30
N LEU A 86 -4.50 -3.17 23.04
CA LEU A 86 -5.23 -1.99 22.60
C LEU A 86 -6.74 -2.19 22.74
N GLN A 87 -7.26 -3.31 22.25
CA GLN A 87 -8.68 -3.64 22.35
C GLN A 87 -9.14 -3.72 23.81
N GLU A 88 -8.38 -4.40 24.68
CA GLU A 88 -8.70 -4.49 26.11
C GLU A 88 -8.83 -3.11 26.77
N ARG A 89 -7.90 -2.19 26.48
CA ARG A 89 -7.92 -0.83 27.01
C ARG A 89 -9.10 -0.03 26.46
N LEU A 90 -9.40 -0.15 25.17
CA LEU A 90 -10.51 0.55 24.53
C LEU A 90 -11.86 0.04 25.03
N ILE A 91 -12.05 -1.28 25.17
CA ILE A 91 -13.29 -1.86 25.68
C ILE A 91 -13.52 -1.41 27.13
N LYS A 92 -12.49 -1.47 27.98
CA LYS A 92 -12.58 -0.97 29.37
C LYS A 92 -12.93 0.52 29.45
N LYS A 93 -12.46 1.33 28.48
CA LYS A 93 -12.67 2.78 28.46
C LYS A 93 -14.03 3.19 27.84
N LEU A 94 -14.46 2.50 26.79
CA LEU A 94 -15.64 2.85 25.99
C LEU A 94 -16.93 2.16 26.50
N GLY A 95 -16.79 1.11 27.30
CA GLY A 95 -17.91 0.41 27.94
C GLY A 95 -18.39 -0.82 27.17
N PRO A 96 -19.58 -1.35 27.52
CA PRO A 96 -20.05 -2.67 27.08
C PRO A 96 -20.45 -2.75 25.60
N TYR A 97 -20.72 -1.62 24.96
CA TYR A 97 -21.11 -1.56 23.53
C TYR A 97 -19.91 -1.41 22.58
N ALA A 98 -18.70 -1.68 23.10
CA ALA A 98 -17.46 -1.60 22.36
C ALA A 98 -17.07 -3.01 21.91
N TYR A 99 -17.19 -3.27 20.61
CA TYR A 99 -16.96 -4.59 20.02
C TYR A 99 -15.63 -4.62 19.25
N PRO A 100 -14.68 -5.51 19.61
CA PRO A 100 -13.42 -5.65 18.90
C PRO A 100 -13.60 -6.26 17.50
N PHE A 101 -12.72 -5.87 16.58
CA PHE A 101 -12.56 -6.49 15.27
C PHE A 101 -11.08 -6.66 14.94
N TYR A 102 -10.76 -7.57 14.02
CA TYR A 102 -9.39 -7.88 13.67
C TYR A 102 -9.30 -8.43 12.24
N PHE A 103 -8.52 -7.78 11.37
CA PHE A 103 -8.28 -8.24 10.00
C PHE A 103 -6.80 -8.57 9.77
N GLU A 104 -6.53 -9.68 9.10
CA GLU A 104 -5.19 -10.05 8.63
C GLU A 104 -5.10 -9.83 7.14
N LEU A 105 -4.18 -8.98 6.72
CA LEU A 105 -3.87 -8.79 5.32
C LEU A 105 -2.94 -9.91 4.83
N PRO A 106 -3.26 -10.59 3.72
CA PRO A 106 -2.35 -11.55 3.12
C PRO A 106 -1.03 -10.90 2.68
N PRO A 107 0.11 -11.62 2.77
CA PRO A 107 1.42 -11.07 2.37
C PRO A 107 1.53 -10.78 0.87
N HIS A 108 0.76 -11.49 0.03
CA HIS A 108 0.74 -11.28 -1.43
C HIS A 108 -0.04 -10.03 -1.87
N CYS A 109 -0.70 -9.33 -0.93
CA CYS A 109 -1.39 -8.10 -1.24
C CYS A 109 -0.38 -6.97 -1.55
N PRO A 110 -0.63 -6.11 -2.54
CA PRO A 110 0.32 -5.06 -2.91
C PRO A 110 0.47 -3.97 -1.82
N ALA A 111 1.60 -3.28 -1.78
CA ALA A 111 1.77 -2.13 -0.90
C ALA A 111 0.90 -0.94 -1.34
N SER A 112 0.58 -0.03 -0.41
CA SER A 112 -0.09 1.23 -0.73
C SER A 112 0.89 2.16 -1.45
N VAL A 113 0.65 2.40 -2.73
CA VAL A 113 1.48 3.25 -3.58
C VAL A 113 0.57 4.17 -4.36
N THR A 114 0.86 5.47 -4.32
CA THR A 114 0.16 6.49 -5.09
C THR A 114 1.14 7.25 -5.96
N LEU A 115 0.78 7.44 -7.22
CA LEU A 115 1.51 8.26 -8.18
C LEU A 115 1.04 9.69 -8.00
N GLN A 116 1.98 10.59 -7.76
CA GLN A 116 1.66 12.00 -7.73
C GLN A 116 1.34 12.48 -9.15
N PRO A 117 0.21 13.18 -9.34
CA PRO A 117 -0.13 13.78 -10.62
C PRO A 117 0.91 14.84 -11.01
N ALA A 118 1.11 15.04 -12.31
CA ALA A 118 1.95 16.13 -12.79
C ALA A 118 1.34 17.49 -12.43
N PRO A 119 2.16 18.56 -12.26
CA PRO A 119 1.62 19.90 -12.06
C PRO A 119 0.66 20.29 -13.19
N GLY A 120 -0.63 20.51 -12.85
CA GLY A 120 -1.69 20.81 -13.82
C GLY A 120 -2.66 19.65 -14.12
N ASP A 121 -2.38 18.45 -13.61
CA ASP A 121 -3.34 17.36 -13.62
C ASP A 121 -4.25 17.43 -12.38
N THR A 122 -5.56 17.50 -12.63
CA THR A 122 -6.64 17.65 -11.64
C THR A 122 -7.24 16.31 -11.24
N GLY A 123 -6.78 15.21 -11.85
CA GLY A 123 -7.26 13.86 -11.54
C GLY A 123 -6.92 13.39 -10.13
N LYS A 124 -7.68 12.39 -9.66
CA LYS A 124 -7.30 11.65 -8.44
C LYS A 124 -5.97 10.91 -8.68
N PRO A 125 -5.10 10.82 -7.66
CA PRO A 125 -3.84 10.11 -7.78
C PRO A 125 -4.09 8.65 -8.18
N CYS A 126 -3.31 8.17 -9.14
CA CYS A 126 -3.34 6.77 -9.57
C CYS A 126 -2.60 5.91 -8.56
N GLY A 127 -3.17 4.79 -8.12
CA GLY A 127 -2.51 3.99 -7.10
C GLY A 127 -3.32 2.86 -6.53
N VAL A 128 -2.72 2.19 -5.55
CA VAL A 128 -3.34 1.19 -4.69
C VAL A 128 -3.67 1.84 -3.36
N ASP A 129 -4.96 1.94 -3.06
CA ASP A 129 -5.47 2.47 -1.80
C ASP A 129 -6.07 1.34 -0.95
N TYR A 130 -5.90 1.45 0.37
CA TYR A 130 -6.57 0.59 1.34
C TYR A 130 -7.62 1.39 2.13
N GLU A 131 -8.81 0.82 2.26
CA GLU A 131 -9.93 1.43 2.95
C GLU A 131 -10.52 0.43 3.95
N LEU A 132 -10.52 0.80 5.24
CA LEU A 132 -11.33 0.14 6.26
C LEU A 132 -12.70 0.81 6.28
N LYS A 133 -13.75 0.02 6.13
CA LYS A 133 -15.13 0.48 6.15
C LYS A 133 -15.94 -0.31 7.15
N ALA A 134 -16.55 0.37 8.12
CA ALA A 134 -17.54 -0.24 8.99
C ALA A 134 -18.93 0.28 8.61
N PHE A 135 -19.95 -0.58 8.64
CA PHE A 135 -21.32 -0.15 8.34
C PHE A 135 -22.38 -1.01 8.99
N VAL A 136 -23.57 -0.42 9.15
CA VAL A 136 -24.77 -1.12 9.64
C VAL A 136 -25.61 -1.58 8.45
N GLY A 137 -25.89 -2.87 8.36
CA GLY A 137 -26.60 -3.52 7.25
C GLY A 137 -27.33 -4.79 7.67
N GLU A 138 -28.08 -5.38 6.75
CA GLU A 138 -28.70 -6.71 6.97
C GLU A 138 -27.76 -7.84 6.57
N SER A 139 -26.98 -7.63 5.50
CA SER A 139 -26.01 -8.57 4.96
C SER A 139 -24.64 -7.91 4.77
N GLN A 140 -23.58 -8.71 4.77
CA GLN A 140 -22.21 -8.28 4.49
C GLN A 140 -22.05 -7.73 3.07
N ASP A 141 -22.83 -8.22 2.10
CA ASP A 141 -22.72 -7.80 0.69
C ASP A 141 -23.54 -6.55 0.37
N ASP A 142 -24.24 -5.98 1.36
CA ASP A 142 -25.10 -4.83 1.17
C ASP A 142 -24.29 -3.57 0.80
N LYS A 143 -24.82 -2.75 -0.11
CA LYS A 143 -24.19 -1.50 -0.51
C LYS A 143 -24.37 -0.47 0.60
N PRO A 144 -23.31 -0.13 1.36
CA PRO A 144 -23.52 0.62 2.59
C PRO A 144 -23.87 2.07 2.32
N HIS A 145 -24.96 2.54 2.93
CA HIS A 145 -25.39 3.93 2.85
C HIS A 145 -24.39 4.86 3.58
N LYS A 146 -24.10 6.05 3.01
CA LYS A 146 -23.11 7.00 3.58
C LYS A 146 -23.42 7.39 5.02
N ARG A 147 -24.70 7.54 5.36
CA ARG A 147 -25.16 7.89 6.72
C ARG A 147 -24.90 6.81 7.77
N ASN A 148 -24.76 5.55 7.34
CA ASN A 148 -24.68 4.38 8.21
C ASN A 148 -23.33 3.69 8.10
N SER A 149 -22.34 4.36 7.52
CA SER A 149 -21.01 3.82 7.31
C SER A 149 -19.92 4.81 7.70
N VAL A 150 -18.85 4.27 8.26
CA VAL A 150 -17.62 4.99 8.57
C VAL A 150 -16.54 4.42 7.66
N ARG A 151 -15.74 5.29 7.06
CA ARG A 151 -14.65 4.93 6.15
C ARG A 151 -13.36 5.55 6.64
N LEU A 152 -12.31 4.76 6.72
CA LEU A 152 -10.98 5.16 7.16
C LEU A 152 -9.98 4.71 6.10
N ALA A 153 -9.22 5.66 5.54
CA ALA A 153 -8.07 5.33 4.72
C ALA A 153 -6.95 4.79 5.61
N ILE A 154 -6.42 3.64 5.25
CA ILE A 154 -5.28 2.99 5.89
C ILE A 154 -4.20 2.73 4.83
N ARG A 155 -2.98 2.43 5.26
CA ARG A 155 -1.85 2.16 4.37
C ARG A 155 -1.14 0.88 4.76
N LYS A 156 -0.78 0.09 3.75
CA LYS A 156 0.15 -1.03 3.84
C LYS A 156 1.52 -0.54 3.40
N ILE A 157 2.46 -0.43 4.33
CA ILE A 157 3.84 0.02 4.06
C ILE A 157 4.79 -1.16 4.09
N MET A 158 5.78 -1.19 3.20
CA MET A 158 6.76 -2.28 3.19
C MET A 158 7.84 -2.03 4.23
N TYR A 159 8.14 -3.05 5.02
CA TYR A 159 9.30 -3.03 5.90
C TYR A 159 10.58 -3.08 5.07
N ALA A 160 11.52 -2.23 5.46
CA ALA A 160 12.88 -2.27 4.96
C ALA A 160 13.75 -3.04 5.96
N PRO A 161 14.23 -4.26 5.64
CA PRO A 161 15.06 -5.02 6.56
C PRO A 161 16.38 -4.31 6.84
N SER A 162 16.79 -4.26 8.11
CA SER A 162 18.03 -3.60 8.55
C SER A 162 19.30 -4.41 8.25
N LYS A 163 19.19 -5.62 7.69
CA LYS A 163 20.36 -6.40 7.30
C LYS A 163 20.98 -5.73 6.08
N GLN A 164 22.19 -5.21 6.25
CA GLN A 164 22.99 -4.74 5.12
C GLN A 164 23.34 -5.96 4.26
N GLY A 165 22.85 -5.97 3.02
CA GLY A 165 23.29 -6.92 2.02
C GLY A 165 24.63 -6.50 1.42
N GLU A 166 25.01 -7.16 0.33
CA GLU A 166 26.26 -6.86 -0.38
C GLU A 166 26.18 -5.47 -1.04
N GLN A 167 27.31 -4.78 -1.09
CA GLN A 167 27.38 -3.47 -1.75
C GLN A 167 27.08 -3.64 -3.24
N PRO A 168 26.05 -2.95 -3.76
CA PRO A 168 25.74 -3.06 -5.17
C PRO A 168 26.84 -2.34 -5.97
N SER A 169 27.44 -3.06 -6.90
CA SER A 169 28.45 -2.54 -7.82
C SER A 169 28.11 -2.91 -9.26
N VAL A 170 28.50 -2.05 -10.19
CA VAL A 170 28.40 -2.29 -11.63
C VAL A 170 29.67 -1.83 -12.31
N GLU A 171 30.25 -2.71 -13.12
CA GLU A 171 31.40 -2.40 -13.97
C GLU A 171 30.96 -2.37 -15.43
N VAL A 172 31.34 -1.31 -16.14
CA VAL A 172 31.07 -1.11 -17.56
C VAL A 172 32.36 -0.73 -18.26
N SER A 173 32.69 -1.49 -19.30
CA SER A 173 33.78 -1.16 -20.21
C SER A 173 33.22 -0.65 -21.52
N LYS A 174 33.68 0.51 -22.00
CA LYS A 174 33.26 1.07 -23.29
C LYS A 174 34.44 1.21 -24.23
N GLU A 175 34.24 0.68 -25.43
CA GLU A 175 35.17 0.80 -26.55
C GLU A 175 34.71 1.97 -27.43
N PHE A 176 35.67 2.75 -27.91
CA PHE A 176 35.42 3.86 -28.83
C PHE A 176 35.99 3.54 -30.21
N MET A 177 35.22 3.84 -31.25
CA MET A 177 35.71 3.75 -32.63
C MET A 177 36.95 4.65 -32.80
N MET A 178 38.02 4.11 -33.38
CA MET A 178 39.34 4.76 -33.53
C MET A 178 40.14 4.96 -32.22
N SER A 179 39.81 4.24 -31.14
CA SER A 179 40.65 4.15 -29.93
C SER A 179 41.13 2.71 -29.74
N PRO A 180 42.45 2.46 -29.58
CA PRO A 180 42.95 1.11 -29.37
C PRO A 180 42.64 0.56 -27.97
N ASN A 181 42.32 1.45 -27.02
CA ASN A 181 42.14 1.12 -25.61
C ASN A 181 40.73 1.48 -25.12
N LYS A 182 40.30 0.83 -24.03
CA LYS A 182 38.95 0.93 -23.48
C LYS A 182 38.88 1.94 -22.33
N LEU A 183 37.68 2.48 -22.11
CA LEU A 183 37.33 3.23 -20.90
C LEU A 183 36.60 2.28 -19.95
N HIS A 184 37.18 2.07 -18.76
CA HIS A 184 36.55 1.28 -17.70
C HIS A 184 35.91 2.23 -16.69
N LEU A 185 34.65 1.96 -16.36
CA LEU A 185 33.90 2.68 -15.34
C LEU A 185 33.30 1.67 -14.38
N GLU A 186 33.60 1.82 -13.10
CA GLU A 186 32.99 1.06 -12.02
C GLU A 186 32.24 2.04 -11.13
N ALA A 187 30.98 1.72 -10.81
CA ALA A 187 30.18 2.48 -9.87
C ALA A 187 29.67 1.55 -8.78
N SER A 188 29.82 1.96 -7.52
CA SER A 188 29.33 1.21 -6.35
C SER A 188 28.60 2.12 -5.36
N LEU A 189 27.65 1.56 -4.62
CA LEU A 189 26.97 2.25 -3.53
C LEU A 189 27.47 1.73 -2.17
N ASP A 190 27.39 2.56 -1.13
CA ASP A 190 27.79 2.15 0.22
C ASP A 190 26.84 1.12 0.84
N LYS A 191 25.56 1.17 0.46
CA LYS A 191 24.49 0.27 0.95
C LYS A 191 23.57 -0.18 -0.18
N GLU A 192 22.99 -1.36 -0.02
CA GLU A 192 21.93 -1.88 -0.88
C GLU A 192 20.57 -1.21 -0.59
N LEU A 193 20.30 -0.91 0.68
CA LEU A 193 19.02 -0.39 1.16
C LEU A 193 19.22 0.96 1.85
N TYR A 194 18.39 1.93 1.48
CA TYR A 194 18.35 3.26 2.09
C TYR A 194 16.98 3.53 2.67
N HIS A 195 16.96 4.20 3.82
CA HIS A 195 15.72 4.74 4.36
C HIS A 195 15.39 6.10 3.76
N HIS A 196 14.12 6.51 3.82
CA HIS A 196 13.73 7.83 3.36
C HIS A 196 14.47 8.93 4.13
N GLY A 197 15.10 9.85 3.39
CA GLY A 197 15.88 10.95 3.95
C GLY A 197 17.35 10.62 4.24
N GLU A 198 17.78 9.37 3.98
CA GLU A 198 19.19 8.99 4.09
C GLU A 198 19.99 9.48 2.88
N ASN A 199 21.24 9.89 3.12
CA ASN A 199 22.16 10.27 2.05
C ASN A 199 22.69 9.02 1.36
N ILE A 200 22.72 9.05 0.03
CA ILE A 200 23.24 7.96 -0.80
C ILE A 200 24.68 8.30 -1.18
N ALA A 201 25.65 7.48 -0.80
CA ALA A 201 27.04 7.66 -1.23
C ALA A 201 27.30 6.81 -2.49
N VAL A 202 27.73 7.48 -3.56
CA VAL A 202 28.06 6.83 -4.84
C VAL A 202 29.56 6.92 -5.06
N ASN A 203 30.23 5.78 -5.09
CA ASN A 203 31.64 5.68 -5.44
C ASN A 203 31.74 5.43 -6.94
N VAL A 204 32.55 6.23 -7.65
CA VAL A 204 32.78 6.05 -9.08
C VAL A 204 34.29 5.97 -9.34
N HIS A 205 34.73 4.86 -9.91
CA HIS A 205 36.09 4.62 -10.34
C HIS A 205 36.17 4.64 -11.86
N ILE A 206 37.07 5.46 -12.42
CA ILE A 206 37.25 5.61 -13.87
C ILE A 206 38.70 5.29 -14.22
N ALA A 207 38.90 4.21 -14.96
CA ALA A 207 40.19 3.87 -15.58
C ALA A 207 40.10 4.16 -17.08
N ASN A 208 40.53 5.38 -17.45
CA ASN A 208 40.55 5.83 -18.83
C ASN A 208 41.88 5.52 -19.51
N ASN A 209 41.95 4.37 -20.18
CA ASN A 209 43.09 4.01 -21.02
C ASN A 209 42.93 4.51 -22.47
N SER A 210 41.78 5.11 -22.80
CA SER A 210 41.45 5.58 -24.14
C SER A 210 42.14 6.91 -24.49
N ASN A 211 42.08 7.30 -25.75
CA ASN A 211 42.53 8.59 -26.25
C ASN A 211 41.46 9.70 -26.17
N ARG A 212 40.33 9.45 -25.49
CA ARG A 212 39.23 10.41 -25.32
C ARG A 212 39.27 11.04 -23.93
N THR A 213 38.94 12.33 -23.85
CA THR A 213 38.83 13.07 -22.58
C THR A 213 37.44 12.88 -21.95
N CYS A 214 37.37 12.89 -20.61
CA CYS A 214 36.12 12.83 -19.86
C CYS A 214 35.83 14.23 -19.29
N ASP A 215 34.87 14.94 -19.88
CA ASP A 215 34.66 16.37 -19.59
C ASP A 215 33.74 16.63 -18.39
N SER A 216 32.74 15.77 -18.17
CA SER A 216 31.81 15.91 -17.05
C SER A 216 31.25 14.57 -16.60
N LEU A 217 31.03 14.45 -15.29
CA LEU A 217 30.35 13.32 -14.69
C LEU A 217 29.09 13.81 -13.98
N GLN A 218 27.96 13.18 -14.29
CA GLN A 218 26.66 13.52 -13.71
C GLN A 218 26.04 12.26 -13.11
N THR A 219 25.67 12.33 -11.84
CA THR A 219 24.98 11.28 -11.10
C THR A 219 23.52 11.65 -10.91
N TYR A 220 22.60 10.76 -11.26
CA TYR A 220 21.16 10.97 -11.12
C TYR A 220 20.53 9.83 -10.34
N ALA A 221 19.68 10.16 -9.36
CA ALA A 221 18.79 9.20 -8.74
C ALA A 221 17.50 9.14 -9.58
N CYS A 222 17.26 8.01 -10.26
CA CYS A 222 16.04 7.78 -11.02
C CYS A 222 15.13 6.82 -10.25
N SER A 223 13.97 7.32 -9.80
CA SER A 223 12.94 6.46 -9.24
C SER A 223 12.24 5.71 -10.36
N ARG A 224 12.70 4.49 -10.65
CA ARG A 224 11.89 3.57 -11.45
C ARG A 224 10.77 3.09 -10.55
N LEU A 225 9.54 3.47 -10.88
CA LEU A 225 8.36 2.89 -10.20
C LEU A 225 8.53 1.37 -10.23
N PRO A 226 8.28 0.64 -9.12
CA PRO A 226 8.26 -0.81 -9.16
C PRO A 226 7.42 -1.14 -10.37
N SER A 227 7.92 -2.01 -11.26
CA SER A 227 7.16 -2.44 -12.42
C SER A 227 5.80 -2.83 -11.90
N ILE A 228 4.82 -1.93 -12.05
CA ILE A 228 3.44 -2.31 -11.95
C ILE A 228 3.36 -3.10 -13.23
N ASN A 229 3.72 -4.38 -13.15
CA ASN A 229 3.25 -5.38 -14.06
C ASN A 229 1.75 -5.29 -13.81
N VAL A 230 1.14 -4.36 -14.54
CA VAL A 230 -0.28 -4.21 -14.70
C VAL A 230 -0.64 -5.47 -15.49
N GLN A 231 -0.56 -6.61 -14.82
CA GLN A 231 -1.14 -7.89 -15.17
C GLN A 231 -2.65 -7.75 -14.89
N LEU A 232 -3.22 -6.61 -15.29
CA LEU A 232 -4.61 -6.50 -15.64
C LEU A 232 -4.71 -7.33 -16.90
N LEU A 233 -4.94 -8.62 -16.69
CA LEU A 233 -5.48 -9.54 -17.66
C LEU A 233 -6.32 -8.74 -18.66
N LYS A 234 -5.77 -8.53 -19.85
CA LYS A 234 -6.55 -8.67 -21.08
C LYS A 234 -7.10 -10.09 -21.04
N GLN A 235 -8.13 -10.35 -20.22
CA GLN A 235 -9.16 -11.26 -20.67
C GLN A 235 -9.80 -10.50 -21.83
N ARG A 236 -9.20 -10.67 -23.01
CA ARG A 236 -9.95 -10.63 -24.24
C ARG A 236 -11.20 -11.45 -23.95
N ALA A 237 -12.33 -10.78 -23.96
CA ALA A 237 -13.57 -11.42 -24.29
C ALA A 237 -13.38 -12.06 -25.67
N SER A 238 -12.83 -13.27 -25.71
CA SER A 238 -13.22 -14.26 -26.69
C SER A 238 -14.62 -14.71 -26.29
N LYS A 239 -15.61 -13.84 -26.59
CA LYS A 239 -16.98 -14.28 -26.82
C LYS A 239 -16.99 -14.77 -28.27
N LEU A 240 -17.36 -16.05 -28.41
CA LEU A 240 -18.12 -16.70 -29.48
C LEU A 240 -17.89 -16.18 -30.91
#